data_AF-A0A2G5V0Z6-F1
#
_entry.id   AF-A0A2G5V0Z6-F1
#
_cell.length_a   1.000
_cell.length_b   1.000
_cell.length_c   1.000
_cell.angle_alpha   90.00
_cell.angle_beta   90.00
_cell.angle_gamma   90.00
#
_symmetry.space_group_name_H-M   'P 1'
#
loop_
_entity.id
_entity.type
_entity.pdbx_description
1 polymer ?
#
loop_
_entity_poly.entity_id
_entity_poly.type
_entity_poly.pdbx_seq_one_letter_code
_entity_poly.pdbx_strand_id
1 'polypeptide(L)'
;MYYIINAYYRFGMTKEQQNEFIKYVMLVDGWTKEIPLTFLLGFYVAMIVRRWWDCCQLISWPDHLLYNVSALIRGQDPETRIIRKTIARYAILTSVLAWRSISLRVLARYPTDDHLVDSGLMTKEEMVMFKSILVHVDPHQKWWVPLNWIQTMMVRCFEKGTLTHTNELRVLLDALEKYRNGFFQLFIYDWIAIPLVYTQVMSMFESIFKPETKKKHNC
;
A
#
# COMPACT_ATOMS: atom_id res chain seq x y z
N MET A 1 -33.86 -0.13 -15.48
CA MET A 1 -33.60 -0.15 -16.94
C MET A 1 -34.32 -1.30 -17.62
N TYR A 2 -34.01 -2.57 -17.32
CA TYR A 2 -34.66 -3.74 -17.94
C TYR A 2 -36.20 -3.66 -17.99
N TYR A 3 -36.85 -3.43 -16.85
CA TYR A 3 -38.32 -3.36 -16.79
C TYR A 3 -38.91 -2.18 -17.58
N ILE A 4 -38.17 -1.08 -17.71
CA ILE A 4 -38.59 0.09 -18.50
C ILE A 4 -38.54 -0.27 -19.99
N ILE A 5 -37.46 -0.91 -20.43
CA ILE A 5 -37.32 -1.41 -21.81
C ILE A 5 -38.40 -2.44 -22.13
N ASN A 6 -38.67 -3.38 -21.21
CA ASN A 6 -39.72 -4.39 -21.39
C ASN A 6 -41.14 -3.77 -21.41
N ALA A 7 -41.42 -2.78 -20.56
CA ALA A 7 -42.69 -2.06 -20.57
C ALA A 7 -42.87 -1.27 -21.88
N TYR A 8 -41.82 -0.60 -22.35
CA TYR A 8 -41.85 0.12 -23.63
C TYR A 8 -42.01 -0.84 -24.82
N TYR A 9 -41.33 -1.99 -24.80
CA TYR A 9 -41.51 -3.04 -25.80
C TYR A 9 -42.95 -3.57 -25.84
N ARG A 10 -43.57 -3.82 -24.68
CA ARG A 10 -44.93 -4.39 -24.58
C ARG A 10 -46.05 -3.39 -24.88
N PHE A 11 -45.90 -2.14 -24.45
CA PHE A 11 -46.99 -1.15 -24.45
C PHE A 11 -46.74 0.05 -25.37
N GLY A 12 -45.50 0.29 -25.80
CA GLY A 12 -45.11 1.47 -26.60
C GLY A 12 -44.74 1.16 -28.06
N MET A 13 -44.27 -0.05 -28.38
CA MET A 13 -43.84 -0.43 -29.73
C MET A 13 -44.98 -1.04 -30.56
N THR A 14 -44.99 -0.74 -31.87
CA THR A 14 -45.86 -1.43 -32.84
C THR A 14 -45.35 -2.83 -33.17
N LYS A 15 -46.18 -3.69 -33.79
CA LYS A 15 -45.78 -5.07 -34.16
C LYS A 15 -44.55 -5.12 -35.08
N GLU A 16 -44.44 -4.17 -36.01
CA GLU A 16 -43.28 -4.07 -36.92
C GLU A 16 -42.01 -3.69 -36.15
N GLN A 17 -42.10 -2.73 -35.23
CA GLN A 17 -40.98 -2.33 -34.37
C GLN A 17 -40.54 -3.44 -33.40
N GLN A 18 -41.49 -4.20 -32.85
CA GLN A 18 -41.19 -5.36 -32.01
C GLN A 18 -40.39 -6.42 -32.77
N ASN A 19 -40.74 -6.70 -34.03
CA ASN A 19 -40.02 -7.67 -34.86
C ASN A 19 -38.58 -7.23 -35.15
N GLU A 20 -38.34 -5.95 -35.45
CA GLU A 20 -36.98 -5.41 -35.60
C GLU A 20 -36.21 -5.44 -34.28
N PHE A 21 -36.84 -5.07 -33.16
CA PHE A 21 -36.22 -5.11 -31.83
C PHE A 21 -35.74 -6.52 -31.47
N ILE A 22 -36.54 -7.56 -31.75
CA ILE A 22 -36.15 -8.96 -31.52
C ILE A 22 -34.89 -9.33 -32.31
N LYS A 23 -34.75 -8.88 -33.58
CA LYS A 23 -33.54 -9.14 -34.38
C LYS A 23 -32.30 -8.55 -33.72
N TYR A 24 -32.39 -7.32 -33.21
CA TYR A 24 -31.29 -6.70 -32.46
C TYR A 24 -30.96 -7.46 -31.16
N VAL A 25 -31.97 -7.91 -30.42
CA VAL A 25 -31.76 -8.71 -29.20
C VAL A 25 -31.04 -10.03 -29.53
N MET A 26 -31.43 -10.72 -30.60
CA MET A 26 -30.78 -11.96 -31.03
C MET A 26 -29.33 -11.73 -31.48
N LEU A 27 -29.06 -10.62 -32.19
CA LEU A 27 -27.70 -10.25 -32.60
C LEU A 27 -26.80 -10.02 -31.37
N VAL A 28 -27.29 -9.26 -30.38
CA VAL A 28 -26.56 -8.97 -29.14
C VAL A 28 -26.38 -10.22 -28.27
N ASP A 29 -27.38 -11.11 -28.21
CA ASP A 29 -27.26 -12.41 -27.50
C ASP A 29 -26.24 -13.35 -28.15
N GLY A 30 -26.04 -13.27 -29.47
CA GLY A 30 -24.97 -13.97 -30.17
C GLY A 30 -23.58 -13.46 -29.78
N TRP A 31 -23.37 -12.14 -29.85
CA TRP A 31 -22.09 -11.52 -29.51
C TRP A 31 -21.72 -11.65 -28.03
N THR A 32 -22.71 -11.69 -27.13
CA THR A 32 -22.44 -11.82 -25.69
C THR A 32 -21.86 -13.17 -25.30
N LYS A 33 -22.13 -14.23 -26.08
CA LYS A 33 -21.66 -15.60 -25.80
C LYS A 33 -20.25 -15.90 -26.32
N GLU A 34 -19.75 -15.12 -27.27
CA GLU A 34 -18.43 -15.36 -27.88
C GLU A 34 -17.27 -14.83 -27.04
N ILE A 35 -17.52 -13.90 -26.11
CA ILE A 35 -16.47 -13.25 -25.33
C ILE A 35 -16.25 -14.00 -24.01
N PRO A 36 -15.04 -14.54 -23.75
CA PRO A 36 -14.75 -15.30 -22.54
C PRO A 36 -14.48 -14.34 -21.37
N LEU A 37 -15.52 -13.64 -20.90
CA LEU A 37 -15.44 -12.67 -19.81
C LEU A 37 -14.80 -13.26 -18.55
N THR A 38 -15.16 -14.50 -18.20
CA THR A 38 -14.62 -15.22 -17.05
C THR A 38 -13.11 -15.41 -17.14
N PHE A 39 -12.58 -15.65 -18.34
CA PHE A 39 -11.14 -15.83 -18.56
C PHE A 39 -10.41 -14.51 -18.33
N LEU A 40 -10.84 -13.43 -18.98
CA LEU A 40 -10.25 -12.09 -18.84
C LEU A 40 -10.31 -11.59 -17.38
N LEU A 41 -11.46 -11.76 -16.73
CA LEU A 41 -11.63 -11.45 -15.31
C LEU A 41 -10.68 -12.27 -14.45
N GLY A 42 -10.50 -13.56 -14.76
CA GLY A 42 -9.55 -14.44 -14.07
C GLY A 42 -8.12 -13.91 -14.09
N PHE A 43 -7.59 -13.49 -15.24
CA PHE A 43 -6.24 -12.90 -15.31
C PHE A 43 -6.15 -11.58 -14.56
N TYR A 44 -7.15 -10.71 -14.72
CA TYR A 44 -7.16 -9.42 -14.06
C TYR A 44 -7.18 -9.56 -12.53
N VAL A 45 -8.06 -10.41 -12.00
CA VAL A 45 -8.12 -10.72 -10.57
C VAL A 45 -6.82 -11.37 -10.09
N ALA A 46 -6.26 -12.33 -10.83
CA ALA A 46 -5.00 -12.95 -10.46
C ALA A 46 -3.85 -11.94 -10.37
N MET A 47 -3.79 -10.97 -11.29
CA MET A 47 -2.82 -9.88 -11.27
C MET A 47 -2.99 -8.98 -10.03
N ILE A 48 -4.23 -8.59 -9.71
CA ILE A 48 -4.53 -7.79 -8.50
C ILE A 48 -4.14 -8.55 -7.24
N VAL A 49 -4.55 -9.81 -7.11
CA VAL A 49 -4.28 -10.64 -5.93
C VAL A 49 -2.78 -10.81 -5.73
N ARG A 50 -2.03 -11.06 -6.81
CA ARG A 50 -0.57 -11.15 -6.75
C ARG A 50 0.05 -9.85 -6.24
N ARG A 51 -0.33 -8.71 -6.83
CA ARG A 51 0.16 -7.40 -6.41
C ARG A 51 -0.18 -7.10 -4.95
N TRP A 52 -1.41 -7.40 -4.53
CA TRP A 52 -1.83 -7.22 -3.13
C TRP A 52 -0.99 -8.08 -2.18
N TRP A 53 -0.75 -9.33 -2.54
CA TRP A 53 0.08 -10.23 -1.73
C TRP A 53 1.54 -9.76 -1.66
N ASP A 54 2.11 -9.32 -2.78
CA ASP A 54 3.46 -8.75 -2.83
C ASP A 54 3.57 -7.52 -1.91
N CYS A 55 2.58 -6.61 -1.91
CA CYS A 55 2.51 -5.50 -0.96
C CYS A 55 2.46 -5.99 0.50
N CYS A 56 1.63 -7.00 0.81
CA CYS A 56 1.56 -7.57 2.16
C CYS A 56 2.90 -8.14 2.63
N GLN A 57 3.66 -8.78 1.74
CA GLN A 57 4.97 -9.35 2.05
C GLN A 57 6.06 -8.29 2.24
N LEU A 58 5.89 -7.10 1.64
CA LEU A 58 6.83 -5.99 1.76
C LEU A 58 6.60 -5.11 3.00
N ILE A 59 5.52 -5.34 3.75
CA ILE A 59 5.27 -4.65 5.02
C ILE A 59 6.47 -4.88 5.94
N SER A 60 7.21 -3.80 6.16
CA SER A 60 8.43 -3.81 6.95
C SER A 60 8.10 -3.66 8.42
N TRP A 61 8.34 -4.73 9.17
CA TRP A 61 8.20 -4.78 10.63
C TRP A 61 9.53 -4.48 11.30
N PRO A 62 9.56 -3.64 12.35
CA PRO A 62 10.79 -3.28 13.02
C PRO A 62 11.37 -4.44 13.86
N ASP A 63 10.62 -5.52 14.07
CA ASP A 63 10.95 -6.64 14.94
C ASP A 63 12.36 -7.20 14.72
N HIS A 64 12.74 -7.49 13.46
CA HIS A 64 14.08 -8.01 13.15
C HIS A 64 15.19 -6.99 13.46
N LEU A 65 14.94 -5.70 13.21
CA LEU A 65 15.87 -4.63 13.56
C LEU A 65 16.01 -4.51 15.08
N LEU A 66 14.90 -4.47 15.81
CA LEU A 66 14.87 -4.29 17.26
C LEU A 66 15.40 -5.51 18.02
N TYR A 67 15.19 -6.72 17.48
CA TYR A 67 15.79 -7.94 17.98
C TYR A 67 17.33 -7.85 17.99
N ASN A 68 17.92 -7.45 16.85
CA ASN A 68 19.37 -7.29 16.75
C ASN A 68 19.88 -6.12 17.62
N VAL A 69 19.17 -5.00 17.66
CA VAL A 69 19.50 -3.85 18.53
C VAL A 69 19.52 -4.26 20.00
N SER A 70 18.54 -5.05 20.44
CA SER A 70 18.46 -5.52 21.82
C SER A 70 19.60 -6.48 22.19
N ALA A 71 20.08 -7.28 21.24
CA ALA A 71 21.14 -8.27 21.47
C ALA A 71 22.56 -7.67 21.39
N LEU A 72 22.78 -6.73 20.48
CA LEU A 72 24.11 -6.20 20.15
C LEU A 72 24.46 -4.92 20.91
N ILE A 73 23.48 -4.04 21.15
CA ILE A 73 23.71 -2.84 21.98
C ILE A 73 23.58 -3.26 23.46
N ARG A 74 24.67 -3.80 24.00
CA ARG A 74 24.77 -4.34 25.37
C ARG A 74 25.05 -3.22 26.37
N GLY A 75 24.47 -3.31 27.56
CA GLY A 75 24.64 -2.32 28.62
C GLY A 75 23.36 -2.12 29.44
N GLN A 76 23.51 -2.04 30.76
CA GLN A 76 22.43 -1.74 31.72
C GLN A 76 22.46 -0.28 32.19
N ASP A 77 23.45 0.49 31.73
CA ASP A 77 23.57 1.90 32.00
C ASP A 77 22.39 2.70 31.41
N PRO A 78 22.03 3.83 32.04
CA PRO A 78 20.93 4.67 31.57
C PRO A 78 21.11 5.13 30.12
N GLU A 79 22.33 5.41 29.68
CA GLU A 79 22.65 5.89 28.33
C GLU A 79 22.29 4.84 27.27
N THR A 80 22.78 3.61 27.43
CA THR A 80 22.50 2.50 26.51
C THR A 80 21.02 2.13 26.49
N ARG A 81 20.34 2.21 27.64
CA ARG A 81 18.88 2.04 27.70
C ARG A 81 18.13 3.11 26.91
N ILE A 82 18.57 4.37 26.99
CA ILE A 82 18.01 5.47 26.20
C ILE A 82 18.25 5.21 24.72
N ILE A 83 19.47 4.82 24.32
CA ILE A 83 19.80 4.50 22.92
C ILE A 83 18.86 3.45 22.34
N ARG A 84 18.66 2.31 23.02
CA ARG A 84 17.76 1.24 22.54
C ARG A 84 16.31 1.74 22.38
N LYS A 85 15.82 2.52 23.36
CA LYS A 85 14.46 3.10 23.30
C LYS A 85 14.32 4.11 22.17
N THR A 86 15.32 4.97 21.96
CA THR A 86 15.32 5.97 20.90
C THR A 86 15.36 5.31 19.52
N ILE A 87 16.18 4.27 19.33
CA ILE A 87 16.19 3.50 18.07
C ILE A 87 14.82 2.85 17.82
N ALA A 88 14.19 2.27 18.84
CA ALA A 88 12.85 1.71 18.73
C ALA A 88 11.80 2.77 18.33
N ARG A 89 11.84 3.94 18.96
CA ARG A 89 10.95 5.04 18.64
C ARG A 89 11.18 5.58 17.22
N TYR A 90 12.42 5.73 16.78
CA TYR A 90 12.75 6.15 15.41
C TYR A 90 12.31 5.12 14.36
N ALA A 91 12.38 3.83 14.67
CA ALA A 91 11.86 2.79 13.77
C ALA A 91 10.33 2.95 13.60
N ILE A 92 9.59 3.09 14.72
CA ILE A 92 8.14 3.32 14.66
C ILE A 92 7.81 4.65 13.96
N LEU A 93 8.56 5.71 14.22
CA LEU A 93 8.38 7.00 13.56
C LEU A 93 8.57 6.89 12.04
N THR A 94 9.57 6.12 11.59
CA THR A 94 9.77 5.80 10.16
C THR A 94 8.53 5.11 9.59
N SER A 95 8.05 4.04 10.25
CA SER A 95 6.83 3.33 9.81
C SER A 95 5.64 4.28 9.67
N VAL A 96 5.40 5.15 10.65
CA VAL A 96 4.28 6.08 10.64
C VAL A 96 4.41 7.10 9.51
N LEU A 97 5.60 7.70 9.34
CA LEU A 97 5.84 8.64 8.23
C LEU A 97 5.68 7.97 6.86
N ALA A 98 6.20 6.76 6.69
CA ALA A 98 6.08 6.03 5.43
C ALA A 98 4.63 5.62 5.13
N TRP A 99 3.92 5.10 6.12
CA TRP A 99 2.53 4.68 5.95
C TRP A 99 1.57 5.86 5.84
N ARG A 100 1.89 7.03 6.40
CA ARG A 100 1.08 8.25 6.25
C ARG A 100 0.98 8.69 4.79
N SER A 101 2.01 8.45 3.98
CA SER A 101 1.97 8.72 2.53
C SER A 101 1.18 7.70 1.71
N ILE A 102 1.05 6.46 2.18
CA ILE A 102 0.48 5.35 1.39
C ILE A 102 -0.95 5.00 1.86
N SER A 103 -1.22 5.13 3.16
CA SER A 103 -2.47 4.70 3.80
C SER A 103 -3.29 5.88 4.29
N LEU A 104 -4.48 6.05 3.69
CA LEU A 104 -5.45 7.07 4.12
C LEU A 104 -5.85 6.92 5.59
N ARG A 105 -5.83 5.70 6.15
CA ARG A 105 -6.12 5.47 7.57
C ARG A 105 -5.04 6.03 8.48
N VAL A 106 -3.77 5.88 8.09
CA VAL A 106 -2.64 6.43 8.86
C VAL A 106 -2.59 7.94 8.68
N LEU A 107 -2.87 8.44 7.47
CA LEU A 107 -3.01 9.87 7.21
C LEU A 107 -4.11 10.52 8.05
N ALA A 108 -5.27 9.88 8.18
CA ALA A 108 -6.36 10.37 9.01
C ALA A 108 -6.00 10.39 10.51
N ARG A 109 -5.14 9.47 10.97
CA ARG A 109 -4.68 9.42 12.36
C ARG A 109 -3.57 10.42 12.67
N TYR A 110 -2.67 10.65 11.71
CA TYR A 110 -1.55 11.60 11.83
C TYR A 110 -1.59 12.61 10.67
N PRO A 111 -2.52 13.58 10.65
CA PRO A 111 -2.68 14.49 9.51
C PRO A 111 -1.57 15.53 9.41
N THR A 112 -1.00 15.96 10.54
CA THR A 112 0.07 16.95 10.62
C THR A 112 1.27 16.42 11.40
N ASP A 113 2.42 17.05 11.23
CA ASP A 113 3.65 16.68 11.95
C ASP A 113 3.50 16.89 13.46
N ASP A 114 2.67 17.84 13.89
CA ASP A 114 2.42 18.10 15.33
C ASP A 114 1.74 16.89 16.00
N HIS A 115 0.90 16.14 15.28
CA HIS A 115 0.32 14.89 15.81
C HIS A 115 1.39 13.82 16.10
N LEU A 116 2.56 13.88 15.45
CA LEU A 116 3.70 12.99 15.75
C LEU A 116 4.37 13.37 17.08
N VAL A 117 4.35 14.65 17.43
CA VAL A 117 4.85 15.15 18.72
C VAL A 117 3.87 14.81 19.83
N ASP A 118 2.57 15.08 19.60
CA ASP A 118 1.52 14.82 20.58
C ASP A 118 1.38 13.33 20.92
N SER A 119 1.63 12.45 19.95
CA SER A 119 1.66 11.00 20.16
C SER A 119 2.93 10.47 20.80
N GLY A 120 3.93 11.33 21.06
CA GLY A 120 5.21 10.95 21.66
C GLY A 120 6.15 10.18 20.72
N LEU A 121 5.85 10.14 19.42
CA LEU A 121 6.72 9.52 18.42
C LEU A 121 7.93 10.40 18.08
N MET A 122 7.79 11.72 18.21
CA MET A 122 8.86 12.70 17.96
C MET A 122 8.93 13.70 19.11
N THR A 123 10.14 14.12 19.52
CA THR A 123 10.27 15.21 20.51
C THR A 123 10.18 16.58 19.82
N LYS A 124 10.03 17.65 20.60
CA LYS A 124 9.98 19.02 20.06
C LYS A 124 11.31 19.41 19.40
N GLU A 125 12.43 18.98 19.99
CA GLU A 125 13.77 19.23 19.46
C GLU A 125 14.00 18.50 18.14
N GLU A 126 13.57 17.24 18.08
CA GLU A 126 13.62 16.43 16.85
C GLU A 126 12.72 17.02 15.75
N MET A 127 11.57 17.59 16.12
CA MET A 127 10.69 18.28 15.18
C MET A 127 11.37 19.50 14.54
N VAL A 128 12.12 20.28 15.32
CA VAL A 128 12.89 21.41 14.79
C VAL A 128 13.95 20.92 13.79
N MET A 129 14.69 19.86 14.13
CA MET A 129 15.67 19.24 13.23
C MET A 129 15.01 18.65 11.97
N PHE A 130 13.84 18.04 12.13
CA PHE A 130 13.10 17.45 11.01
C PHE A 130 12.61 18.52 10.03
N LYS A 131 12.13 19.66 10.55
CA LYS A 131 11.71 20.81 9.75
C LYS A 131 12.88 21.52 9.07
N SER A 132 14.07 21.57 9.69
CA SER A 132 15.24 22.23 9.10
C SER A 132 15.81 21.52 7.86
N ILE A 133 15.51 20.23 7.68
CA ILE A 133 15.94 19.49 6.49
C ILE A 133 15.12 19.95 5.29
N LEU A 134 15.72 20.68 4.36
CA LEU A 134 15.05 21.13 3.14
C LEU A 134 15.12 20.04 2.06
N VAL A 135 13.97 19.46 1.72
CA VAL A 135 13.83 18.54 0.59
C VAL A 135 13.01 19.24 -0.48
N HIS A 136 13.68 19.70 -1.54
CA HIS A 136 13.05 20.50 -2.59
C HIS A 136 12.41 19.67 -3.71
N VAL A 137 12.68 18.37 -3.77
CA VAL A 137 12.45 17.55 -4.99
C VAL A 137 11.54 16.34 -4.75
N ASP A 138 11.20 16.00 -3.50
CA ASP A 138 10.49 14.75 -3.21
C ASP A 138 9.02 15.01 -2.83
N PRO A 139 8.04 14.57 -3.65
CA PRO A 139 6.63 14.57 -3.24
C PRO A 139 6.35 13.58 -2.10
N HIS A 140 7.29 12.65 -1.85
CA HIS A 140 7.20 11.69 -0.77
C HIS A 140 7.80 12.28 0.51
N GLN A 141 7.07 12.10 1.62
CA GLN A 141 7.41 12.64 2.93
C GLN A 141 8.83 12.25 3.36
N LYS A 142 9.43 12.98 4.31
CA LYS A 142 10.79 12.75 4.85
C LYS A 142 10.93 11.48 5.71
N TRP A 143 10.28 10.38 5.31
CA TRP A 143 10.19 9.11 6.05
C TRP A 143 11.56 8.45 6.27
N TRP A 144 12.54 8.71 5.39
CA TRP A 144 13.89 8.16 5.51
C TRP A 144 14.75 8.86 6.57
N VAL A 145 14.35 10.04 7.06
CA VAL A 145 15.14 10.83 8.00
C VAL A 145 15.40 10.09 9.32
N PRO A 146 14.40 9.47 9.98
CA PRO A 146 14.67 8.74 11.21
C PRO A 146 15.50 7.47 11.00
N LEU A 147 15.47 6.86 9.80
CA LEU A 147 16.38 5.76 9.46
C LEU A 147 17.85 6.22 9.46
N ASN A 148 18.12 7.39 8.90
CA ASN A 148 19.47 7.99 8.96
C ASN A 148 19.88 8.35 10.39
N TRP A 149 18.94 8.77 11.25
CA TRP A 149 19.24 8.99 12.66
C TRP A 149 19.60 7.67 13.37
N ILE A 150 18.87 6.57 13.10
CA ILE A 150 19.21 5.24 13.62
C ILE A 150 20.61 4.81 13.17
N GLN A 151 20.91 4.93 11.87
CA GLN A 151 22.22 4.60 11.32
C GLN A 151 23.34 5.41 12.03
N THR A 152 23.13 6.71 12.20
CA THR A 152 24.08 7.58 12.91
C THR A 152 24.29 7.13 14.36
N MET A 153 23.22 6.74 15.06
CA MET A 153 23.30 6.22 16.43
C MET A 153 24.09 4.90 16.49
N MET A 154 23.86 3.99 15.55
CA MET A 154 24.59 2.72 15.48
C MET A 154 26.10 2.93 15.25
N VAL A 155 26.48 3.84 14.35
CA VAL A 155 27.88 4.20 14.11
C VAL A 155 28.51 4.81 15.36
N ARG A 156 27.82 5.73 16.03
CA ARG A 156 28.32 6.32 17.31
C ARG A 156 28.49 5.29 18.41
N CYS A 157 27.62 4.28 18.49
CA CYS A 157 27.78 3.16 19.44
C CYS A 157 29.05 2.34 19.14
N PHE A 158 29.41 2.20 17.87
CA PHE A 158 30.65 1.54 17.46
C PHE A 158 31.88 2.40 17.79
N GLU A 159 31.86 3.69 17.47
CA GLU A 159 32.95 4.63 17.78
C GLU A 159 33.21 4.74 19.29
N LYS A 160 32.16 4.67 20.12
CA LYS A 160 32.26 4.66 21.59
C LYS A 160 32.75 3.32 22.17
N GLY A 161 32.87 2.27 21.36
CA GLY A 161 33.23 0.93 21.82
C GLY A 161 32.10 0.14 22.49
N THR A 162 30.85 0.61 22.43
CA THR A 162 29.67 -0.15 22.88
C THR A 162 29.44 -1.37 21.99
N LEU A 163 29.68 -1.23 20.68
CA LEU A 163 29.80 -2.35 19.73
C LEU A 163 31.28 -2.66 19.56
N THR A 164 31.71 -3.86 19.92
CA THR A 164 33.15 -4.20 19.97
C THR A 164 33.69 -4.69 18.64
N HIS A 165 32.85 -5.33 17.83
CA HIS A 165 33.27 -5.93 16.56
C HIS A 165 32.56 -5.30 15.37
N THR A 166 33.30 -5.07 14.29
CA THR A 166 32.75 -4.56 13.02
C THR A 166 31.61 -5.43 12.48
N ASN A 167 31.64 -6.73 12.75
CA ASN A 167 30.57 -7.66 12.38
C ASN A 167 29.25 -7.34 13.11
N GLU A 168 29.28 -6.87 14.36
CA GLU A 168 28.07 -6.48 15.09
C GLU A 168 27.43 -5.24 14.45
N LEU A 169 28.25 -4.25 14.08
CA LEU A 169 27.78 -3.08 13.34
C LEU A 169 27.19 -3.48 11.98
N ARG A 170 27.87 -4.37 11.24
CA ARG A 170 27.36 -4.87 9.96
C ARG A 170 25.99 -5.53 10.10
N VAL A 171 25.79 -6.40 11.08
CA VAL A 171 24.50 -7.07 11.32
C VAL A 171 23.39 -6.05 11.57
N LEU A 172 23.67 -4.98 12.33
CA LEU A 172 22.70 -3.92 12.57
C LEU A 172 22.38 -3.10 11.31
N LEU A 173 23.40 -2.74 10.52
CA LEU A 173 23.22 -1.99 9.28
C LEU A 173 22.48 -2.81 8.21
N ASP A 174 22.81 -4.09 8.06
CA ASP A 174 22.11 -5.00 7.14
C ASP A 174 20.64 -5.17 7.55
N ALA A 175 20.35 -5.26 8.85
CA ALA A 175 18.98 -5.31 9.36
C ALA A 175 18.21 -4.00 9.11
N LEU A 176 18.87 -2.84 9.26
CA LEU A 176 18.29 -1.53 8.98
C LEU A 176 18.01 -1.35 7.48
N GLU A 177 18.92 -1.78 6.62
CA GLU A 177 18.76 -1.71 5.17
C GLU A 177 17.60 -2.60 4.71
N LYS A 178 17.50 -3.83 5.22
CA LYS A 178 16.36 -4.71 4.92
C LYS A 178 15.02 -4.08 5.33
N TYR A 179 14.98 -3.43 6.49
CA TYR A 179 13.81 -2.71 6.97
C TYR A 179 13.47 -1.50 6.08
N ARG A 180 14.49 -0.73 5.66
CA ARG A 180 14.31 0.39 4.70
C ARG A 180 13.77 -0.08 3.35
N ASN A 181 14.30 -1.19 2.83
CA ASN A 181 14.00 -1.66 1.49
C ASN A 181 12.53 -2.05 1.30
N GLY A 182 11.86 -2.62 2.31
CA GLY A 182 10.45 -2.93 2.15
C GLY A 182 9.56 -1.68 2.08
N PHE A 183 9.87 -0.59 2.78
CA PHE A 183 9.19 0.69 2.55
C PHE A 183 9.42 1.23 1.15
N PHE A 184 10.66 1.22 0.68
CA PHE A 184 11.00 1.69 -0.67
C PHE A 184 10.23 0.91 -1.76
N GLN A 185 10.15 -0.41 -1.64
CA GLN A 185 9.37 -1.22 -2.56
C GLN A 185 7.88 -0.90 -2.47
N LEU A 186 7.32 -0.75 -1.27
CA LEU A 186 5.93 -0.32 -1.09
C LEU A 186 5.64 1.04 -1.75
N PHE A 187 6.58 1.98 -1.71
CA PHE A 187 6.46 3.25 -2.43
C PHE A 187 6.40 3.07 -3.94
N ILE A 188 7.19 2.15 -4.50
CA ILE A 188 7.10 1.82 -5.93
C ILE A 188 5.72 1.23 -6.26
N TYR A 189 5.16 0.39 -5.39
CA TYR A 189 3.80 -0.13 -5.54
C TYR A 189 2.71 0.94 -5.34
N ASP A 190 2.95 2.01 -4.60
CA ASP A 190 2.00 3.12 -4.52
C ASP A 190 2.09 4.00 -5.79
N TRP A 191 3.31 4.29 -6.24
CA TRP A 191 3.56 5.18 -7.37
C TRP A 191 3.19 4.55 -8.72
N ILE A 192 3.58 3.30 -8.95
CA ILE A 192 3.34 2.59 -10.22
C ILE A 192 2.08 1.75 -10.10
N ALA A 193 0.91 2.37 -10.23
CA ALA A 193 -0.37 1.66 -10.24
C ALA A 193 -0.50 0.67 -11.40
N ILE A 194 -1.46 -0.25 -11.32
CA ILE A 194 -1.83 -1.11 -12.45
C ILE A 194 -2.19 -0.20 -13.64
N PRO A 195 -1.63 -0.44 -14.85
CA PRO A 195 -1.88 0.44 -15.98
C PRO A 195 -3.37 0.65 -16.22
N LEU A 196 -3.78 1.91 -16.31
CA LEU A 196 -5.18 2.31 -16.35
C LEU A 196 -5.99 1.59 -17.44
N VAL A 197 -5.34 1.27 -18.55
CA VAL A 197 -5.94 0.51 -19.66
C VAL A 197 -6.49 -0.85 -19.21
N TYR A 198 -5.81 -1.58 -18.33
CA TYR A 198 -6.30 -2.88 -17.85
C TYR A 198 -7.57 -2.71 -17.01
N THR A 199 -7.59 -1.70 -16.15
CA THR A 199 -8.74 -1.33 -15.31
C THR A 199 -9.93 -0.88 -16.17
N GLN A 200 -9.68 -0.05 -17.19
CA GLN A 200 -10.69 0.46 -18.12
C GLN A 200 -11.29 -0.66 -18.98
N VAL A 201 -10.44 -1.49 -19.57
CA VAL A 201 -10.86 -2.62 -20.40
C VAL A 201 -11.74 -3.57 -19.56
N MET A 202 -11.33 -3.90 -18.33
CA MET A 202 -12.15 -4.72 -17.45
C MET A 202 -13.48 -4.04 -17.10
N SER A 203 -13.48 -2.75 -16.78
CA SER A 203 -14.71 -2.01 -16.46
C SER A 203 -15.68 -1.94 -17.65
N MET A 204 -15.15 -1.74 -18.86
CA MET A 204 -15.93 -1.77 -20.09
C MET A 204 -16.56 -3.15 -20.30
N PHE A 205 -15.75 -4.21 -20.21
CA PHE A 205 -16.25 -5.58 -20.32
C PHE A 205 -17.30 -5.91 -19.25
N GLU A 206 -17.11 -5.52 -17.99
CA GLU A 206 -18.14 -5.74 -16.97
C GLU A 206 -19.43 -4.97 -17.28
N SER A 207 -19.33 -3.72 -17.74
CA SER A 207 -20.49 -2.88 -18.06
C SER A 207 -21.30 -3.40 -19.26
N ILE A 208 -20.60 -3.94 -20.29
CA ILE A 208 -21.23 -4.46 -21.50
C ILE A 208 -21.85 -5.84 -21.25
N PHE A 209 -21.20 -6.68 -20.44
CA PHE A 209 -21.56 -8.10 -20.32
C PHE A 209 -22.27 -8.43 -19.01
N LYS A 210 -22.66 -7.44 -18.18
CA LYS A 210 -23.31 -7.64 -16.87
C LYS A 210 -24.42 -8.69 -16.98
N PRO A 211 -24.18 -9.93 -16.55
CA PRO A 211 -25.15 -10.99 -16.77
C PRO A 211 -26.27 -10.80 -15.76
N GLU A 212 -27.52 -10.84 -16.24
CA GLU A 212 -28.63 -11.09 -15.33
C GLU A 212 -28.39 -12.46 -14.70
N THR A 213 -28.28 -12.47 -13.37
CA THR A 213 -28.38 -13.67 -12.57
C THR A 213 -29.73 -14.30 -12.88
N LYS A 214 -29.74 -15.28 -13.80
CA LYS A 214 -30.90 -16.15 -14.01
C LYS A 214 -31.19 -16.83 -12.67
N LYS A 215 -32.17 -16.30 -11.92
CA LYS A 215 -32.83 -17.05 -10.86
C LYS A 215 -33.39 -18.29 -11.53
N LYS A 216 -32.72 -19.44 -11.34
CA LYS A 216 -33.32 -20.75 -11.58
C LYS A 216 -34.56 -20.83 -10.69
N HIS A 217 -35.74 -20.66 -11.26
CA HIS A 217 -36.94 -21.25 -10.69
C HIS A 217 -36.87 -22.73 -11.04
N ASN A 218 -36.46 -23.52 -10.05
CA ASN A 218 -36.67 -24.96 -10.09
C ASN A 218 -38.19 -25.19 -9.99
N CYS A 219 -38.76 -25.76 -11.05
CA CYS A 219 -39.89 -26.68 -10.89
C CYS A 219 -39.41 -27.94 -10.15
#